data_AF-A0A086LEY5-F1
#
_entry.id   AF-A0A086LEY5-F1
#
_cell.length_a   1.000
_cell.length_b   1.000
_cell.length_c   1.000
_cell.angle_alpha   90.00
_cell.angle_beta   90.00
_cell.angle_gamma   90.00
#
_symmetry.space_group_name_H-M   'P 1'
#
loop_
_entity.id
_entity.type
_entity.pdbx_description
1 polymer ?
#
loop_
_entity_poly.entity_id
_entity_poly.type
_entity_poly.pdbx_seq_one_letter_code
_entity_poly.pdbx_strand_id
1 'polypeptide(L)'
;MMSNVSSRLSLEGAESYLRQATPEGQCVLEHVAEVLSTLLDQRPPDPYESFELVSEYVKKQRDVKQKVEQPRTADEEPRLAEAQAKWLKVTRKSLKLAAPQEDDGDKGFAFAPDFMLENRLLSWAGYGFSEKEAFRISCSLKRLAAETPRLLSVRFWGKILGVQNDYWIAEGQLAGEEAAREAGEGDDDEPDPRGLGANKYTYWVLRESEGSGEWEVLPDLLPSHIRTARKLKKFFTGDLDHPVITFPWFAGKERHLLRAVIAQINSETVICPAGLWRPKEEEPTQIEEDTEFEYPSAHELLSLEAWTHAREYINAAGLTAFPEVDEEADEERYAEIQAKMERDPILDATRPIVEDPEIPGGYPQWTCKLAGDCASYGSDGVSYAVVVVKNLRWPGAVTVYQNKKLTNVYIGYGIQAGLNPFFPVAPEDVQDDPEDLEEQPEPQPQDEELSDGASQENDEEDAESEEDEGEN
;
A
#
# COMPACT_ATOMS: atom_id res chain seq x y z
N MET A 1 54.97 43.00 -42.61
CA MET A 1 55.11 43.13 -41.14
C MET A 1 54.30 42.04 -40.48
N MET A 2 54.91 40.90 -40.14
CA MET A 2 54.44 40.00 -39.09
C MET A 2 55.69 39.37 -38.47
N SER A 3 56.37 40.18 -37.66
CA SER A 3 57.43 39.75 -36.76
C SER A 3 56.82 39.54 -35.38
N ASN A 4 57.20 38.43 -34.75
CA ASN A 4 57.08 38.12 -33.33
C ASN A 4 55.68 37.84 -32.78
N VAL A 5 55.27 36.58 -32.89
CA VAL A 5 54.77 35.85 -31.73
C VAL A 5 55.88 34.90 -31.29
N SER A 6 56.58 35.29 -30.23
CA SER A 6 57.67 34.56 -29.60
C SER A 6 57.28 33.13 -29.20
N SER A 7 58.19 32.20 -29.48
CA SER A 7 58.61 31.12 -28.58
C SER A 7 57.51 30.32 -27.86
N ARG A 8 56.83 29.42 -28.57
CA ARG A 8 56.08 28.33 -27.93
C ARG A 8 56.67 26.99 -28.33
N LEU A 9 57.46 26.45 -27.40
CA LEU A 9 57.92 25.07 -27.24
C LEU A 9 58.88 24.55 -28.32
N SER A 10 59.99 23.92 -27.90
CA SER A 10 60.72 22.99 -28.78
C SER A 10 59.74 21.96 -29.33
N LEU A 11 60.02 21.38 -30.50
CA LEU A 11 59.14 20.37 -31.10
C LEU A 11 58.87 19.19 -30.12
N GLU A 12 59.88 18.84 -29.33
CA GLU A 12 59.79 17.90 -28.20
C GLU A 12 58.88 18.40 -27.07
N GLY A 13 58.93 19.70 -26.74
CA GLY A 13 58.05 20.31 -25.77
C GLY A 13 56.58 20.30 -26.21
N ALA A 14 56.31 20.56 -27.49
CA ALA A 14 54.96 20.51 -28.05
C ALA A 14 54.42 19.07 -28.09
N GLU A 15 55.25 18.10 -28.46
CA GLU A 15 54.88 16.68 -28.43
C GLU A 15 54.59 16.21 -27.00
N SER A 16 55.44 16.57 -26.04
CA SER A 16 55.24 16.22 -24.63
C SER A 16 53.95 16.81 -24.06
N TYR A 17 53.56 18.02 -24.49
CA TYR A 17 52.33 18.67 -24.08
C TYR A 17 51.09 17.99 -24.67
N LEU A 18 51.12 17.63 -25.96
CA LEU A 18 49.99 16.96 -26.63
C LEU A 18 49.80 15.49 -26.22
N ARG A 19 50.82 14.87 -25.62
CA ARG A 19 50.77 13.54 -25.00
C ARG A 19 50.28 13.55 -23.54
N GLN A 20 50.04 14.72 -22.94
CA GLN A 20 49.48 14.78 -21.59
C GLN A 20 48.07 14.22 -21.59
N ALA A 21 47.82 13.24 -20.72
CA ALA A 21 46.49 12.67 -20.54
C ALA A 21 45.64 13.56 -19.64
N THR A 22 44.37 13.71 -19.98
CA THR A 22 43.35 14.28 -19.08
C THR A 22 43.12 13.34 -17.88
N PRO A 23 42.42 13.78 -16.80
CA PRO A 23 42.02 12.90 -15.70
C PRO A 23 41.24 11.67 -16.15
N GLU A 24 40.60 11.76 -17.32
CA GLU A 24 39.87 10.69 -18.00
C GLU A 24 40.78 9.86 -18.93
N GLY A 25 42.11 10.02 -18.88
CA GLY A 25 43.05 9.24 -19.69
C GLY A 25 43.12 9.62 -21.17
N GLN A 26 42.53 10.75 -21.58
CA GLN A 26 42.45 11.12 -22.99
C GLN A 26 43.65 11.97 -23.43
N CYS A 27 44.27 11.58 -24.55
CA CYS A 27 45.43 12.23 -25.14
C CYS A 27 45.05 12.89 -26.48
N VAL A 28 45.46 14.15 -26.69
CA VAL A 28 45.14 14.91 -27.92
C VAL A 28 45.84 14.30 -29.13
N LEU A 29 47.09 13.86 -28.98
CA LEU A 29 47.87 13.26 -30.06
C LEU A 29 47.25 11.95 -30.55
N GLU A 30 46.78 11.11 -29.62
CA GLU A 30 46.09 9.86 -29.95
C GLU A 30 44.74 10.11 -30.62
N HIS A 31 43.97 11.08 -30.13
CA HIS A 31 42.70 11.46 -30.77
C HIS A 31 42.91 11.91 -32.21
N VAL A 32 43.88 12.78 -32.47
CA VAL A 32 44.19 13.22 -33.84
C VAL A 32 44.68 12.05 -34.71
N ALA A 33 45.49 11.15 -34.17
CA ALA A 33 45.92 9.95 -34.90
C ALA A 33 44.74 9.05 -35.31
N GLU A 34 43.77 8.86 -34.42
CA GLU A 34 42.55 8.08 -34.70
C GLU A 34 41.59 8.77 -35.68
N VAL A 35 41.47 10.09 -35.60
CA VAL A 35 40.69 10.87 -36.58
C VAL A 35 41.34 10.77 -37.96
N LEU A 36 42.67 10.84 -38.04
CA LEU A 36 43.38 10.67 -39.30
C LEU A 36 43.27 9.25 -39.84
N SER A 37 43.37 8.21 -39.00
CA SER A 37 43.19 6.83 -39.45
C SER A 37 41.78 6.58 -39.96
N THR A 38 40.76 7.07 -39.25
CA THR A 38 39.34 6.92 -39.65
C THR A 38 39.00 7.69 -40.93
N LEU A 39 39.59 8.87 -41.14
CA LEU A 39 39.47 9.60 -42.41
C LEU A 39 40.11 8.85 -43.58
N LEU A 40 41.27 8.22 -43.34
CA LEU A 40 41.97 7.42 -44.35
C LEU A 40 41.23 6.13 -44.70
N ASP A 41 40.52 5.55 -43.73
CA ASP A 41 39.69 4.35 -43.91
C ASP A 41 38.39 4.67 -44.66
N GLN A 42 37.69 5.73 -44.29
CA GLN A 42 36.39 6.08 -44.85
C GLN A 42 36.46 6.82 -46.20
N ARG A 43 37.60 7.48 -46.50
CA ARG A 43 37.86 8.25 -47.73
C ARG A 43 36.66 9.08 -48.21
N PRO A 44 36.17 10.04 -47.40
CA PRO A 44 35.08 10.90 -47.80
C PRO A 44 35.46 11.76 -49.04
N PRO A 45 34.48 12.16 -49.87
CA PRO A 45 34.72 12.94 -51.08
C PRO A 45 35.29 14.33 -50.79
N ASP A 46 34.95 14.93 -49.65
CA ASP A 46 35.62 16.11 -49.11
C ASP A 46 36.13 15.84 -47.68
N PRO A 47 37.43 15.51 -47.53
CA PRO A 47 38.05 15.27 -46.24
C PRO A 47 38.10 16.51 -45.33
N TYR A 48 38.05 17.72 -45.89
CA TYR A 48 38.15 18.96 -45.11
C TYR A 48 36.83 19.24 -44.38
N GLU A 49 35.71 19.20 -45.09
CA GLU A 49 34.36 19.38 -44.51
C GLU A 49 34.00 18.22 -43.57
N SER A 50 34.46 17.00 -43.87
CA SER A 50 34.13 15.81 -43.07
C SER A 50 34.97 15.68 -41.78
N PHE A 51 36.02 16.48 -41.60
CA PHE A 51 36.96 16.33 -40.49
C PHE A 51 36.30 16.51 -39.11
N GLU A 52 35.42 17.50 -38.97
CA GLU A 52 34.72 17.78 -37.72
C GLU A 52 33.77 16.64 -37.35
N LEU A 53 33.02 16.13 -38.33
CA LEU A 53 32.09 15.02 -38.15
C LEU A 53 32.81 13.72 -37.75
N VAL A 54 33.95 13.43 -38.36
CA VAL A 54 34.76 12.25 -38.01
C VAL A 54 35.40 12.41 -36.63
N SER A 55 35.85 13.62 -36.27
CA SER A 55 36.33 13.93 -34.92
C SER A 55 35.26 13.71 -33.85
N GLU A 56 34.02 14.14 -34.12
CA GLU A 56 32.89 13.91 -33.22
C GLU A 56 32.55 12.42 -33.10
N TYR A 57 32.58 11.69 -34.23
CA TYR A 57 32.34 10.24 -34.26
C TYR A 57 33.36 9.46 -33.42
N VAL A 58 34.66 9.78 -33.55
CA VAL A 58 35.73 9.12 -32.78
C VAL A 58 35.58 9.38 -31.27
N LYS A 59 35.22 10.61 -30.88
CA LYS A 59 34.93 10.94 -29.47
C LYS A 59 33.77 10.10 -28.92
N LYS A 60 32.66 10.02 -29.66
CA LYS A 60 31.49 9.21 -29.26
C LYS A 60 31.84 7.72 -29.11
N GLN A 61 32.65 7.16 -30.01
CA GLN A 61 33.08 5.76 -29.93
C GLN A 61 33.98 5.49 -28.73
N ARG A 62 34.91 6.40 -28.41
CA ARG A 62 35.77 6.30 -27.21
C ARG A 62 34.97 6.43 -25.92
N ASP A 63 34.04 7.39 -25.82
CA ASP A 63 33.19 7.57 -24.63
C ASP A 63 32.35 6.33 -24.33
N VAL A 64 31.84 5.66 -25.38
CA VAL A 64 31.10 4.40 -25.23
C VAL A 64 32.00 3.28 -24.72
N LYS A 65 33.22 3.12 -25.27
CA LYS A 65 34.17 2.11 -24.80
C LYS A 65 34.61 2.36 -23.36
N GLN A 66 34.87 3.62 -23.01
CA GLN A 66 35.31 4.01 -21.68
C GLN A 66 34.23 3.79 -20.62
N LYS A 67 32.96 4.05 -20.94
CA LYS A 67 31.83 3.71 -20.03
C LYS A 67 31.68 2.22 -19.78
N VAL A 68 32.07 1.37 -20.74
CA VAL A 68 32.00 -0.09 -20.61
C VAL A 68 33.16 -0.64 -19.78
N GLU A 69 34.33 0.01 -19.83
CA GLU A 69 35.58 -0.47 -19.22
C GLU A 69 35.97 0.21 -17.90
N GLN A 70 35.19 1.17 -17.39
CA GLN A 70 35.48 1.80 -16.09
C GLN A 70 35.54 0.73 -14.97
N PRO A 71 36.70 0.50 -14.33
CA PRO A 71 36.78 -0.39 -13.18
C PRO A 71 35.96 0.22 -12.05
N ARG A 72 35.13 -0.62 -11.41
CA ARG A 72 34.26 -0.21 -10.32
C ARG A 72 35.09 0.22 -9.11
N THR A 73 34.54 1.12 -8.31
CA THR A 73 35.26 1.62 -7.13
C THR A 73 35.41 0.51 -6.09
N ALA A 74 36.49 0.55 -5.30
CA ALA A 74 36.80 -0.47 -4.29
C ALA A 74 35.70 -0.61 -3.20
N ASP A 75 34.86 0.42 -3.01
CA ASP A 75 33.73 0.40 -2.07
C ASP A 75 32.47 -0.30 -2.62
N GLU A 76 32.35 -0.43 -3.95
CA GLU A 76 31.19 -1.04 -4.61
C GLU A 76 31.31 -2.57 -4.73
N GLU A 77 32.54 -3.09 -4.91
CA GLU A 77 32.82 -4.53 -5.02
C GLU A 77 32.37 -5.36 -3.81
N PRO A 78 32.68 -5.00 -2.54
CA PRO A 78 32.27 -5.79 -1.38
C PRO A 78 30.75 -5.82 -1.17
N ARG A 79 30.04 -4.69 -1.40
CA ARG A 79 28.57 -4.64 -1.31
C ARG A 79 27.89 -5.56 -2.33
N LEU A 80 28.41 -5.61 -3.55
CA LEU A 80 27.89 -6.50 -4.60
C LEU A 80 28.15 -7.97 -4.28
N ALA A 81 29.33 -8.30 -3.74
CA ALA A 81 29.67 -9.67 -3.37
C ALA A 81 28.76 -10.20 -2.23
N GLU A 82 28.49 -9.38 -1.21
CA GLU A 82 27.56 -9.72 -0.13
C GLU A 82 26.12 -9.88 -0.65
N ALA A 83 25.65 -8.97 -1.50
CA ALA A 83 24.34 -9.05 -2.13
C ALA A 83 24.20 -10.32 -3.00
N GLN A 84 25.24 -10.65 -3.78
CA GLN A 84 25.29 -11.87 -4.60
C GLN A 84 25.30 -13.13 -3.74
N ALA A 85 26.04 -13.15 -2.63
CA ALA A 85 26.07 -14.28 -1.71
C ALA A 85 24.72 -14.51 -1.04
N LYS A 86 24.05 -13.43 -0.60
CA LYS A 86 22.66 -13.47 -0.09
C LYS A 86 21.71 -14.02 -1.15
N TRP A 87 21.77 -13.48 -2.37
CA TRP A 87 20.93 -13.91 -3.49
C TRP A 87 21.13 -15.39 -3.86
N LEU A 88 22.37 -15.87 -3.90
CA LEU A 88 22.71 -17.29 -4.15
C LEU A 88 22.15 -18.20 -3.07
N LYS A 89 22.20 -17.77 -1.81
CA LYS A 89 21.65 -18.53 -0.66
C LYS A 89 20.13 -18.66 -0.78
N VAL A 90 19.44 -17.56 -1.10
CA VAL A 90 17.98 -17.55 -1.30
C VAL A 90 17.58 -18.39 -2.50
N THR A 91 18.25 -18.19 -3.64
CA THR A 91 17.97 -18.95 -4.87
C THR A 91 18.16 -20.45 -4.66
N ARG A 92 19.19 -20.88 -3.93
CA ARG A 92 19.37 -22.30 -3.57
C ARG A 92 18.23 -22.83 -2.68
N LYS A 93 17.75 -22.04 -1.71
CA LYS A 93 16.62 -22.44 -0.87
C LYS A 93 15.33 -22.56 -1.69
N SER A 94 15.01 -21.56 -2.51
CA SER A 94 13.84 -21.57 -3.39
C SER A 94 13.88 -22.72 -4.40
N LEU A 95 15.05 -23.01 -4.98
CA LEU A 95 15.21 -24.11 -5.93
C LEU A 95 15.05 -25.49 -5.26
N LYS A 96 15.50 -25.65 -4.01
CA LYS A 96 15.26 -26.88 -3.25
C LYS A 96 13.78 -27.13 -2.99
N LEU A 97 13.02 -26.07 -2.77
CA LEU A 97 11.57 -26.16 -2.55
C LEU A 97 10.80 -26.36 -3.85
N ALA A 98 11.32 -25.87 -4.98
CA ALA A 98 10.77 -26.07 -6.31
C ALA A 98 11.14 -27.43 -6.93
N ALA A 99 12.12 -28.15 -6.34
CA ALA A 99 12.46 -29.48 -6.78
C ALA A 99 11.27 -30.42 -6.56
N PRO A 100 10.95 -31.31 -7.52
CA PRO A 100 9.89 -32.30 -7.33
C PRO A 100 10.25 -33.15 -6.11
N GLN A 101 9.48 -33.01 -5.03
CA GLN A 101 9.57 -33.92 -3.90
C GLN A 101 8.86 -35.21 -4.31
N GLU A 102 9.48 -36.36 -4.01
CA GLU A 102 8.73 -37.62 -3.94
C GLU A 102 7.65 -37.45 -2.86
N ASP A 103 6.43 -37.90 -3.12
CA ASP A 103 5.26 -37.80 -2.24
C ASP A 103 5.55 -38.40 -0.84
N ASP A 104 6.21 -37.63 0.01
CA ASP A 104 6.28 -37.87 1.45
C ASP A 104 4.96 -37.39 2.04
N GLY A 105 4.03 -38.34 2.08
CA GLY A 105 2.63 -38.27 2.52
C GLY A 105 2.19 -37.06 3.31
N ASP A 106 1.04 -36.51 2.90
CA ASP A 106 0.06 -35.70 3.64
C ASP A 106 0.62 -34.93 4.85
N LYS A 107 1.70 -34.18 4.62
CA LYS A 107 2.07 -33.08 5.50
C LYS A 107 1.02 -32.04 5.19
N GLY A 108 0.17 -31.68 6.17
CA GLY A 108 -0.89 -30.68 6.04
C GLY A 108 -0.37 -29.29 5.68
N PHE A 109 0.23 -29.16 4.49
CA PHE A 109 0.70 -27.93 3.90
C PHE A 109 -0.51 -27.12 3.46
N ALA A 110 -0.44 -25.81 3.67
CA ALA A 110 -1.40 -24.87 3.12
C ALA A 110 -1.60 -25.11 1.62
N PHE A 111 -2.84 -25.01 1.14
CA PHE A 111 -3.11 -25.02 -0.30
C PHE A 111 -2.48 -23.78 -0.93
N ALA A 112 -1.34 -23.96 -1.62
CA ALA A 112 -0.71 -22.93 -2.44
C ALA A 112 -1.07 -23.18 -3.91
N PRO A 113 -1.92 -22.35 -4.53
CA PRO A 113 -2.30 -22.52 -5.93
C PRO A 113 -1.10 -22.34 -6.85
N ASP A 114 -1.14 -23.02 -8.01
CA ASP A 114 -0.09 -22.89 -9.01
C ASP A 114 -0.16 -21.54 -9.73
N PHE A 115 0.56 -20.56 -9.18
CA PHE A 115 0.65 -19.22 -9.75
C PHE A 115 1.13 -19.21 -11.20
N MET A 116 1.86 -20.23 -11.70
CA MET A 116 2.26 -20.26 -13.10
C MET A 116 1.05 -20.40 -14.04
N LEU A 117 0.05 -21.18 -13.62
CA LEU A 117 -1.20 -21.31 -14.37
C LEU A 117 -1.99 -20.00 -14.30
N GLU A 118 -2.15 -19.42 -13.11
CA GLU A 118 -2.81 -18.11 -12.93
C GLU A 118 -2.14 -17.03 -13.78
N ASN A 119 -0.81 -16.98 -13.80
CA ASN A 119 -0.06 -16.04 -14.61
C ASN A 119 -0.31 -16.22 -16.12
N ARG A 120 -0.60 -17.44 -16.58
CA ARG A 120 -0.99 -17.67 -17.98
C ARG A 120 -2.34 -17.01 -18.30
N LEU A 121 -3.32 -17.09 -17.39
CA LEU A 121 -4.59 -16.37 -17.52
C LEU A 121 -4.36 -14.85 -17.54
N LEU A 122 -3.58 -14.34 -16.59
CA LEU A 122 -3.25 -12.92 -16.51
C LEU A 122 -2.50 -12.42 -17.75
N SER A 123 -1.60 -13.25 -18.31
CA SER A 123 -0.85 -12.93 -19.54
C SER A 123 -1.78 -12.75 -20.75
N TRP A 124 -2.83 -13.57 -20.86
CA TRP A 124 -3.83 -13.43 -21.93
C TRP A 124 -4.66 -12.15 -21.78
N ALA A 125 -4.89 -11.72 -20.53
CA ALA A 125 -5.55 -10.45 -20.23
C ALA A 125 -4.63 -9.21 -20.42
N GLY A 126 -3.32 -9.42 -20.60
CA GLY A 126 -2.30 -8.36 -20.71
C GLY A 126 -1.79 -7.82 -19.36
N TYR A 127 -2.06 -8.53 -18.26
CA TYR A 127 -1.64 -8.19 -16.89
C TYR A 127 -0.71 -9.25 -16.27
N GLY A 128 -0.16 -10.13 -17.09
CA GLY A 128 0.75 -11.18 -16.66
C GLY A 128 2.16 -10.66 -16.35
N PHE A 129 2.82 -11.37 -15.45
CA PHE A 129 4.24 -11.23 -15.16
C PHE A 129 5.08 -12.04 -16.16
N SER A 130 6.37 -11.71 -16.27
CA SER A 130 7.28 -12.55 -17.05
C SER A 130 7.37 -13.97 -16.46
N GLU A 131 7.68 -14.97 -17.28
CA GLU A 131 7.79 -16.36 -16.80
C GLU A 131 8.79 -16.51 -15.65
N LYS A 132 9.87 -15.71 -15.67
CA LYS A 132 10.88 -15.70 -14.61
C LYS A 132 10.32 -15.14 -13.30
N GLU A 133 9.55 -14.06 -13.36
CA GLU A 133 8.90 -13.47 -12.19
C GLU A 133 7.81 -14.39 -11.64
N ALA A 134 6.95 -14.94 -12.51
CA ALA A 134 5.91 -15.87 -12.11
C ALA A 134 6.48 -17.10 -11.41
N PHE A 135 7.60 -17.63 -11.91
CA PHE A 135 8.29 -18.75 -11.26
C PHE A 135 8.84 -18.35 -9.87
N ARG A 136 9.40 -17.14 -9.74
CA ARG A 136 9.87 -16.61 -8.45
C ARG A 136 8.72 -16.45 -7.46
N ILE A 137 7.59 -15.89 -7.91
CA ILE A 137 6.38 -15.72 -7.09
C ILE A 137 5.89 -17.10 -6.62
N SER A 138 5.72 -18.06 -7.54
CA SER A 138 5.30 -19.43 -7.20
C SER A 138 6.23 -20.08 -6.16
N CYS A 139 7.55 -19.98 -6.34
CA CYS A 139 8.52 -20.50 -5.37
C CYS A 139 8.44 -19.78 -4.01
N SER A 140 8.25 -18.46 -4.02
CA SER A 140 8.17 -17.66 -2.80
C SER A 140 6.89 -17.94 -1.99
N LEU A 141 5.76 -18.19 -2.66
CA LEU A 141 4.49 -18.57 -2.02
C LEU A 141 4.56 -19.97 -1.41
N LYS A 142 5.13 -20.94 -2.14
CA LYS A 142 5.40 -22.28 -1.58
C LYS A 142 6.29 -22.19 -0.35
N ARG A 143 7.26 -21.26 -0.36
CA ARG A 143 8.15 -21.04 0.79
C ARG A 143 7.40 -20.47 1.98
N LEU A 144 6.54 -19.48 1.75
CA LEU A 144 5.67 -18.92 2.76
C LEU A 144 4.77 -19.99 3.39
N ALA A 145 4.16 -20.85 2.56
CA ALA A 145 3.34 -21.97 3.02
C ALA A 145 4.14 -23.00 3.85
N ALA A 146 5.39 -23.28 3.47
CA ALA A 146 6.25 -24.19 4.23
C ALA A 146 6.80 -23.59 5.53
N GLU A 147 7.04 -22.27 5.56
CA GLU A 147 7.54 -21.54 6.73
C GLU A 147 6.42 -21.22 7.75
N THR A 148 5.15 -21.26 7.33
CA THR A 148 3.99 -20.89 8.16
C THR A 148 3.10 -22.10 8.47
N PRO A 149 3.29 -22.80 9.61
CA PRO A 149 2.63 -24.08 9.89
C PRO A 149 1.12 -24.00 10.13
N ARG A 150 0.56 -22.81 10.39
CA ARG A 150 -0.88 -22.60 10.60
C ARG A 150 -1.63 -22.14 9.35
N LEU A 151 -0.96 -22.05 8.20
CA LEU A 151 -1.58 -21.52 6.98
C LEU A 151 -2.50 -22.58 6.35
N LEU A 152 -3.76 -22.21 6.12
CA LEU A 152 -4.76 -23.06 5.44
C LEU A 152 -4.71 -22.85 3.93
N SER A 153 -4.70 -21.60 3.51
CA SER A 153 -4.69 -21.18 2.11
C SER A 153 -3.77 -19.96 1.94
N VAL A 154 -3.14 -19.87 0.77
CA VAL A 154 -2.34 -18.70 0.38
C VAL A 154 -2.66 -18.33 -1.06
N ARG A 155 -2.76 -17.03 -1.35
CA ARG A 155 -2.97 -16.51 -2.70
C ARG A 155 -2.01 -15.35 -2.94
N PHE A 156 -1.55 -15.21 -4.18
CA PHE A 156 -0.93 -13.95 -4.59
C PHE A 156 -2.00 -12.86 -4.64
N TRP A 157 -1.85 -11.81 -3.83
CA TRP A 157 -2.79 -10.69 -3.82
C TRP A 157 -2.50 -9.71 -4.97
N GLY A 158 -1.22 -9.41 -5.17
CA GLY A 158 -0.82 -8.40 -6.12
C GLY A 158 0.50 -7.71 -5.80
N LYS A 159 0.70 -6.56 -6.44
CA LYS A 159 1.89 -5.72 -6.34
C LYS A 159 1.52 -4.26 -6.16
N ILE A 160 2.04 -3.62 -5.11
CA ILE A 160 1.95 -2.17 -4.90
C ILE A 160 3.27 -1.54 -5.32
N LEU A 161 3.19 -0.58 -6.23
CA LEU A 161 4.35 0.13 -6.76
C LEU A 161 4.77 1.25 -5.79
N GLY A 162 6.05 1.27 -5.45
CA GLY A 162 6.63 2.29 -4.58
C GLY A 162 7.60 3.19 -5.33
N VAL A 163 8.06 4.24 -4.66
CA VAL A 163 9.03 5.20 -5.20
C VAL A 163 10.45 4.60 -5.24
N GLN A 164 10.83 3.86 -4.20
CA GLN A 164 12.16 3.23 -4.11
C GLN A 164 12.08 1.73 -4.36
N ASN A 165 11.11 1.05 -3.72
CA ASN A 165 10.91 -0.39 -3.86
C ASN A 165 9.43 -0.73 -3.96
N ASP A 166 9.14 -1.82 -4.65
CA ASP A 166 7.78 -2.34 -4.77
C ASP A 166 7.47 -3.37 -3.68
N TYR A 167 6.19 -3.44 -3.31
CA TYR A 167 5.66 -4.44 -2.39
C TYR A 167 4.96 -5.55 -3.15
N TRP A 168 5.42 -6.78 -2.96
CA TRP A 168 4.75 -7.99 -3.42
C TRP A 168 3.92 -8.54 -2.27
N ILE A 169 2.64 -8.79 -2.47
CA ILE A 169 1.72 -9.09 -1.38
C ILE A 169 1.12 -10.48 -1.57
N ALA A 170 1.18 -11.28 -0.52
CA ALA A 170 0.47 -12.54 -0.39
C ALA A 170 -0.65 -12.37 0.65
N GLU A 171 -1.82 -12.94 0.36
CA GLU A 171 -2.90 -13.06 1.33
C GLU A 171 -3.08 -14.52 1.71
N GLY A 172 -3.59 -14.78 2.91
CA GLY A 172 -3.83 -16.14 3.35
C GLY A 172 -4.64 -16.20 4.63
N GLN A 173 -5.18 -17.38 4.90
CA GLN A 173 -6.01 -17.64 6.06
C GLN A 173 -5.26 -18.58 7.01
N LEU A 174 -5.24 -18.25 8.31
CA LEU A 174 -4.61 -19.06 9.33
C LEU A 174 -5.66 -19.91 10.07
N ALA A 175 -5.27 -21.12 10.46
CA ALA A 175 -6.08 -22.05 11.22
C ALA A 175 -6.22 -21.62 12.69
N GLY A 176 -7.44 -21.72 13.23
CA GLY A 176 -7.74 -21.41 14.63
C GLY A 176 -7.79 -19.92 14.95
N GLU A 177 -7.89 -19.07 13.92
CA GLU A 177 -8.21 -17.65 14.06
C GLU A 177 -9.70 -17.38 13.82
N GLU A 178 -10.58 -18.38 13.70
CA GLU A 178 -12.04 -18.15 13.58
C GLU A 178 -12.58 -17.59 14.91
N ALA A 179 -12.58 -16.26 15.02
CA ALA A 179 -13.17 -15.54 16.14
C ALA A 179 -14.62 -15.16 15.79
N ALA A 180 -15.54 -15.40 16.71
CA ALA A 180 -16.86 -14.79 16.69
C ALA A 180 -16.83 -13.53 17.56
N ARG A 181 -17.54 -12.47 17.14
CA ARG A 181 -17.81 -11.34 18.04
C ARG A 181 -18.75 -11.82 19.14
N GLU A 182 -18.37 -11.64 20.40
CA GLU A 182 -19.29 -11.83 21.53
C GLU A 182 -20.18 -10.59 21.67
N ALA A 183 -21.48 -10.80 21.94
CA ALA A 183 -22.43 -9.71 22.12
C ALA A 183 -22.04 -8.85 23.33
N GLY A 184 -21.97 -7.52 23.15
CA GLY A 184 -21.57 -6.56 24.18
C GLY A 184 -20.07 -6.21 24.23
N GLU A 185 -19.22 -6.84 23.41
CA GLU A 185 -17.80 -6.49 23.28
C GLU A 185 -17.52 -5.72 21.98
N GLY A 186 -16.89 -4.54 22.11
CA GLY A 186 -16.37 -3.76 20.99
C GLY A 186 -16.66 -2.27 21.08
N ASP A 187 -15.62 -1.47 20.84
CA ASP A 187 -15.70 -0.05 20.52
C ASP A 187 -15.55 0.14 19.00
N ASP A 188 -16.09 1.22 18.45
CA ASP A 188 -15.99 1.58 17.02
C ASP A 188 -14.53 1.79 16.56
N ASP A 189 -13.60 1.90 17.52
CA ASP A 189 -12.16 2.10 17.30
C ASP A 189 -11.31 0.85 17.55
N GLU A 190 -11.92 -0.22 18.06
CA GLU A 190 -11.22 -1.48 18.32
C GLU A 190 -11.00 -2.25 17.00
N PRO A 191 -9.81 -2.84 16.76
CA PRO A 191 -9.61 -3.67 15.59
C PRO A 191 -10.49 -4.92 15.64
N ASP A 192 -11.03 -5.31 14.47
CA ASP A 192 -11.67 -6.62 14.32
C ASP A 192 -10.72 -7.72 14.81
N PRO A 193 -11.19 -8.69 15.61
CA PRO A 193 -10.39 -9.87 15.94
C PRO A 193 -9.87 -10.55 14.67
N ARG A 194 -8.70 -11.18 14.77
CA ARG A 194 -8.15 -11.97 13.65
C ARG A 194 -9.17 -13.03 13.24
N GLY A 195 -9.30 -13.23 11.92
CA GLY A 195 -10.24 -14.17 11.30
C GLY A 195 -11.68 -13.68 11.15
N LEU A 196 -12.01 -12.47 11.66
CA LEU A 196 -13.30 -11.82 11.45
C LEU A 196 -13.14 -10.50 10.70
N GLY A 197 -14.16 -10.09 9.95
CA GLY A 197 -14.24 -8.73 9.45
C GLY A 197 -13.13 -8.38 8.46
N ALA A 198 -12.62 -7.17 8.60
CA ALA A 198 -11.50 -6.68 7.80
C ALA A 198 -10.19 -7.40 8.12
N ASN A 199 -10.09 -8.10 9.26
CA ASN A 199 -8.94 -8.90 9.71
C ASN A 199 -9.11 -10.41 9.49
N LYS A 200 -10.06 -10.82 8.64
CA LYS A 200 -10.27 -12.22 8.24
C LYS A 200 -9.04 -12.89 7.61
N TYR A 201 -8.28 -12.13 6.83
CA TYR A 201 -7.08 -12.61 6.15
C TYR A 201 -5.82 -11.96 6.71
N THR A 202 -4.77 -12.75 6.84
CA THR A 202 -3.43 -12.25 7.13
C THR A 202 -2.73 -11.90 5.82
N TYR A 203 -1.95 -10.82 5.84
CA TYR A 203 -1.21 -10.34 4.68
C TYR A 203 0.28 -10.38 4.96
N TRP A 204 1.03 -10.86 3.98
CA TRP A 204 2.49 -10.87 3.99
C TRP A 204 3.03 -10.02 2.86
N VAL A 205 4.11 -9.30 3.13
CA VAL A 205 4.79 -8.44 2.16
C VAL A 205 6.20 -8.92 1.94
N LEU A 206 6.58 -8.97 0.67
CA LEU A 206 7.92 -9.26 0.21
C LEU A 206 8.49 -8.03 -0.50
N ARG A 207 9.71 -7.64 -0.13
CA ARG A 207 10.45 -6.50 -0.68
C ARG A 207 11.60 -7.01 -1.56
N GLU A 208 11.78 -6.40 -2.74
CA GLU A 208 12.82 -6.84 -3.69
C GLU A 208 14.24 -6.43 -3.25
N SER A 209 14.41 -5.30 -2.56
CA SER A 209 15.71 -4.71 -2.23
C SER A 209 16.53 -5.49 -1.21
N GLU A 210 15.91 -6.26 -0.33
CA GLU A 210 16.64 -6.89 0.77
C GLU A 210 17.38 -8.17 0.38
N GLY A 211 17.07 -8.76 -0.78
CA GLY A 211 17.68 -10.01 -1.24
C GLY A 211 17.56 -11.19 -0.26
N SER A 212 16.85 -11.01 0.87
CA SER A 212 16.48 -12.01 1.88
C SER A 212 15.37 -12.92 1.35
N GLY A 213 14.51 -12.36 0.49
CA GLY A 213 13.34 -13.04 -0.01
C GLY A 213 12.35 -13.34 1.11
N GLU A 214 12.45 -12.71 2.28
CA GLU A 214 11.65 -12.98 3.48
C GLU A 214 10.30 -12.26 3.43
N TRP A 215 9.27 -12.97 3.86
CA TRP A 215 7.91 -12.46 3.94
C TRP A 215 7.69 -11.85 5.32
N GLU A 216 7.36 -10.57 5.35
CA GLU A 216 7.03 -9.86 6.58
C GLU A 216 5.52 -9.77 6.76
N VAL A 217 5.04 -10.11 7.95
CA VAL A 217 3.61 -10.06 8.27
C VAL A 217 3.19 -8.60 8.48
N LEU A 218 2.07 -8.19 7.88
CA LEU A 218 1.44 -6.90 8.16
C LEU A 218 0.69 -6.92 9.50
N PRO A 219 0.61 -5.78 10.19
CA PRO A 219 -0.15 -5.66 11.42
C PRO A 219 -1.66 -5.79 11.17
N ASP A 220 -2.41 -5.98 12.25
CA ASP A 220 -3.87 -5.98 12.21
C ASP A 220 -4.39 -4.57 11.92
N LEU A 221 -5.52 -4.50 11.23
CA LEU A 221 -6.10 -3.24 10.78
C LEU A 221 -6.97 -2.63 11.86
N LEU A 222 -6.76 -1.32 12.11
CA LEU A 222 -7.65 -0.52 12.95
C LEU A 222 -8.63 0.29 12.07
N PRO A 223 -9.91 0.47 12.51
CA PRO A 223 -10.87 1.32 11.81
C PRO A 223 -10.35 2.75 11.59
N SER A 224 -9.67 3.32 12.58
CA SER A 224 -9.05 4.65 12.51
C SER A 224 -8.02 4.80 11.38
N HIS A 225 -7.29 3.73 11.05
CA HIS A 225 -6.36 3.72 9.91
C HIS A 225 -7.09 3.79 8.58
N ILE A 226 -8.25 3.13 8.44
CA ILE A 226 -9.08 3.19 7.22
C ILE A 226 -9.66 4.60 7.03
N ARG A 227 -10.26 5.17 8.09
CA ARG A 227 -10.85 6.52 8.06
C ARG A 227 -9.83 7.55 7.60
N THR A 228 -8.61 7.44 8.13
CA THR A 228 -7.52 8.35 7.76
C THR A 228 -7.01 8.06 6.35
N ALA A 229 -6.76 6.80 6.00
CA ALA A 229 -6.22 6.41 4.69
C ALA A 229 -7.09 6.88 3.52
N ARG A 230 -8.42 6.88 3.65
CA ARG A 230 -9.35 7.42 2.64
C ARG A 230 -9.15 8.92 2.35
N LYS A 231 -8.64 9.67 3.33
CA LYS A 231 -8.33 11.11 3.21
C LYS A 231 -6.91 11.36 2.69
N LEU A 232 -6.09 10.31 2.54
CA LEU A 232 -4.69 10.42 2.15
C LEU A 232 -4.48 10.13 0.67
N LYS A 233 -3.55 10.87 0.07
CA LYS A 233 -3.04 10.62 -1.28
C LYS A 233 -1.52 10.68 -1.25
N LYS A 234 -0.89 9.53 -1.03
CA LYS A 234 0.57 9.39 -0.92
C LYS A 234 1.05 8.22 -1.77
N PHE A 235 2.23 8.36 -2.36
CA PHE A 235 2.96 7.23 -2.93
C PHE A 235 3.69 6.49 -1.82
N PHE A 236 3.73 5.17 -1.91
CA PHE A 236 4.51 4.33 -1.02
C PHE A 236 6.00 4.51 -1.28
N THR A 237 6.82 4.51 -0.22
CA THR A 237 8.28 4.64 -0.37
C THR A 237 8.92 3.30 -0.75
N GLY A 238 8.36 2.19 -0.26
CA GLY A 238 8.98 0.87 -0.35
C GLY A 238 9.74 0.46 0.92
N ASP A 239 9.63 1.25 1.99
CA ASP A 239 10.08 0.91 3.34
C ASP A 239 8.89 0.84 4.33
N LEU A 240 8.66 -0.34 4.91
CA LEU A 240 7.55 -0.63 5.83
C LEU A 240 7.64 0.17 7.13
N ASP A 241 8.85 0.59 7.53
CA ASP A 241 9.09 1.35 8.75
C ASP A 241 9.15 2.86 8.54
N HIS A 242 8.94 3.34 7.31
CA HIS A 242 8.92 4.75 7.02
C HIS A 242 7.75 5.45 7.76
N PRO A 243 7.99 6.56 8.46
CA PRO A 243 6.94 7.32 9.13
C PRO A 243 6.02 7.99 8.10
N VAL A 244 4.70 7.90 8.30
CA VAL A 244 3.71 8.54 7.42
C VAL A 244 3.41 9.94 7.99
N ILE A 245 4.07 10.96 7.44
CA ILE A 245 3.87 12.35 7.87
C ILE A 245 2.81 12.98 6.95
N THR A 246 1.59 13.09 7.45
CA THR A 246 0.42 13.61 6.73
C THR A 246 -0.44 14.51 7.60
N PHE A 247 -1.25 15.33 6.94
CA PHE A 247 -2.40 16.01 7.53
C PHE A 247 -3.65 15.61 6.72
N PRO A 248 -4.65 14.92 7.31
CA PRO A 248 -4.77 14.52 8.71
C PRO A 248 -3.67 13.57 9.21
N TRP A 249 -3.41 13.60 10.53
CA TRP A 249 -2.40 12.76 11.17
C TRP A 249 -2.75 11.28 11.03
N PHE A 250 -1.79 10.48 10.58
CA PHE A 250 -1.94 9.03 10.49
C PHE A 250 -1.22 8.37 11.67
N ALA A 251 -1.99 7.71 12.54
CA ALA A 251 -1.50 7.04 13.73
C ALA A 251 -0.80 5.69 13.41
N GLY A 252 0.25 5.73 12.60
CA GLY A 252 0.98 4.54 12.19
C GLY A 252 2.16 4.82 11.25
N LYS A 253 2.86 3.73 10.90
CA LYS A 253 3.91 3.70 9.87
C LYS A 253 3.37 3.25 8.51
N GLU A 254 4.22 3.23 7.49
CA GLU A 254 3.86 2.81 6.13
C GLU A 254 3.23 1.40 6.09
N ARG A 255 3.69 0.44 6.91
CA ARG A 255 3.05 -0.89 7.03
C ARG A 255 1.56 -0.86 7.40
N HIS A 256 1.13 0.09 8.23
CA HIS A 256 -0.26 0.24 8.65
C HIS A 256 -1.08 0.90 7.54
N LEU A 257 -0.50 1.91 6.87
CA LEU A 257 -1.12 2.54 5.70
C LEU A 257 -1.31 1.52 4.56
N LEU A 258 -0.29 0.70 4.31
CA LEU A 258 -0.32 -0.37 3.31
C LEU A 258 -1.44 -1.37 3.62
N ARG A 259 -1.54 -1.82 4.88
CA ARG A 259 -2.61 -2.70 5.33
C ARG A 259 -4.01 -2.09 5.14
N ALA A 260 -4.17 -0.79 5.42
CA ALA A 260 -5.43 -0.08 5.26
C ALA A 260 -5.82 0.11 3.79
N VAL A 261 -4.86 0.36 2.90
CA VAL A 261 -5.10 0.46 1.45
C VAL A 261 -5.46 -0.91 0.86
N ILE A 262 -4.77 -1.98 1.27
CA ILE A 262 -5.10 -3.36 0.87
C ILE A 262 -6.55 -3.70 1.26
N ALA A 263 -6.98 -3.34 2.48
CA ALA A 263 -8.34 -3.58 2.94
C ALA A 263 -9.39 -2.88 2.07
N GLN A 264 -9.18 -1.59 1.77
CA GLN A 264 -10.07 -0.81 0.90
C GLN A 264 -10.16 -1.39 -0.51
N ILE A 265 -9.02 -1.76 -1.10
CA ILE A 265 -8.98 -2.39 -2.42
C ILE A 265 -9.73 -3.73 -2.36
N ASN A 266 -9.56 -4.53 -1.32
CA ASN A 266 -10.24 -5.82 -1.21
C ASN A 266 -11.75 -5.70 -1.11
N SER A 267 -12.25 -4.78 -0.29
CA SER A 267 -13.69 -4.56 -0.15
C SER A 267 -14.33 -4.07 -1.44
N GLU A 268 -13.59 -3.35 -2.30
CA GLU A 268 -14.13 -2.71 -3.51
C GLU A 268 -13.83 -3.44 -4.83
N THR A 269 -12.86 -4.36 -4.86
CA THR A 269 -12.33 -4.90 -6.14
C THR A 269 -12.36 -6.42 -6.27
N VAL A 270 -12.53 -7.16 -5.17
CA VAL A 270 -12.56 -8.63 -5.22
C VAL A 270 -13.96 -9.09 -5.54
N ILE A 271 -14.14 -9.56 -6.76
CA ILE A 271 -15.43 -9.97 -7.32
C ILE A 271 -15.41 -11.42 -7.79
N CYS A 272 -16.60 -11.98 -7.98
CA CYS A 272 -16.81 -13.32 -8.51
C CYS A 272 -18.09 -13.37 -9.38
N PRO A 273 -18.28 -14.45 -10.16
CA PRO A 273 -19.58 -14.73 -10.76
C PRO A 273 -20.68 -14.79 -9.70
N ALA A 274 -21.83 -14.20 -10.02
CA ALA A 274 -23.00 -14.18 -9.15
C ALA A 274 -23.45 -15.61 -8.81
N GLY A 275 -23.71 -15.87 -7.53
CA GLY A 275 -24.13 -17.20 -7.04
C GLY A 275 -23.00 -18.13 -6.60
N LEU A 276 -21.73 -17.74 -6.77
CA LEU A 276 -20.60 -18.56 -6.27
C LEU A 276 -20.54 -18.59 -4.74
N TRP A 277 -20.81 -17.47 -4.09
CA TRP A 277 -20.86 -17.35 -2.64
C TRP A 277 -22.30 -17.21 -2.18
N ARG A 278 -22.66 -17.96 -1.14
CA ARG A 278 -23.95 -17.88 -0.47
C ARG A 278 -23.75 -17.63 1.03
N PRO A 279 -24.66 -16.92 1.70
CA PRO A 279 -24.65 -16.84 3.15
C PRO A 279 -24.73 -18.24 3.78
N LYS A 280 -23.95 -18.49 4.82
CA LYS A 280 -23.94 -19.76 5.56
C LYS A 280 -25.27 -19.92 6.31
N GLU A 281 -25.87 -21.11 6.26
CA GLU A 281 -27.18 -21.35 6.88
C GLU A 281 -27.17 -21.15 8.41
N GLU A 282 -26.06 -21.49 9.08
CA GLU A 282 -25.90 -21.38 10.53
C GLU A 282 -25.57 -19.96 11.00
N GLU A 283 -24.85 -19.19 10.19
CA GLU A 283 -24.40 -17.83 10.48
C GLU A 283 -24.51 -16.97 9.21
N PRO A 284 -25.64 -16.27 9.01
CA PRO A 284 -25.91 -15.55 7.75
C PRO A 284 -24.95 -14.38 7.49
N THR A 285 -24.15 -13.98 8.49
CA THR A 285 -23.09 -12.98 8.37
C THR A 285 -21.84 -13.50 7.68
N GLN A 286 -21.66 -14.83 7.63
CA GLN A 286 -20.55 -15.47 6.94
C GLN A 286 -20.98 -16.00 5.56
N ILE A 287 -20.08 -15.98 4.59
CA ILE A 287 -20.30 -16.56 3.26
C ILE A 287 -19.54 -17.88 3.10
N GLU A 288 -20.18 -18.85 2.45
CA GLU A 288 -19.61 -20.13 2.04
C GLU A 288 -19.69 -20.30 0.52
N GLU A 289 -18.78 -21.11 -0.03
CA GLU A 289 -18.76 -21.43 -1.46
C GLU A 289 -19.89 -22.43 -1.77
N ASP A 290 -20.71 -22.13 -2.77
CA ASP A 290 -21.74 -23.05 -3.21
C ASP A 290 -21.12 -24.18 -4.06
N THR A 291 -21.09 -25.38 -3.49
CA THR A 291 -20.53 -26.57 -4.14
C THR A 291 -21.32 -27.01 -5.38
N GLU A 292 -22.58 -26.58 -5.52
CA GLU A 292 -23.44 -26.91 -6.66
C GLU A 292 -23.40 -25.85 -7.77
N PHE A 293 -22.58 -24.81 -7.62
CA PHE A 293 -22.53 -23.69 -8.56
C PHE A 293 -22.11 -24.11 -9.98
N GLU A 294 -22.99 -23.84 -10.94
CA GLU A 294 -22.68 -23.99 -12.36
C GLU A 294 -22.02 -22.74 -12.92
N TYR A 295 -20.75 -22.89 -13.28
CA TYR A 295 -19.95 -21.83 -13.85
C TYR A 295 -20.52 -21.30 -15.19
N PRO A 296 -20.88 -20.00 -15.26
CA PRO A 296 -21.42 -19.41 -16.48
C PRO A 296 -20.41 -19.41 -17.64
N SER A 297 -20.94 -19.28 -18.85
CA SER A 297 -20.16 -19.14 -20.06
C SER A 297 -19.46 -17.78 -20.15
N ALA A 298 -18.37 -17.70 -20.93
CA ALA A 298 -17.63 -16.46 -21.10
C ALA A 298 -18.48 -15.30 -21.69
N HIS A 299 -19.49 -15.62 -22.49
CA HIS A 299 -20.40 -14.63 -23.07
C HIS A 299 -21.42 -14.08 -22.07
N GLU A 300 -21.90 -14.90 -21.14
CA GLU A 300 -22.81 -14.48 -20.07
C GLU A 300 -22.11 -13.53 -19.10
N LEU A 301 -20.85 -13.83 -18.76
CA LEU A 301 -20.01 -13.01 -17.88
C LEU A 301 -19.56 -11.68 -18.51
N LEU A 302 -19.94 -11.41 -19.76
CA LEU A 302 -19.75 -10.09 -20.36
C LEU A 302 -20.70 -9.04 -19.74
N SER A 303 -21.86 -9.48 -19.24
CA SER A 303 -22.78 -8.61 -18.49
C SER A 303 -22.20 -8.31 -17.12
N LEU A 304 -22.25 -7.03 -16.70
CA LEU A 304 -21.83 -6.63 -15.35
C LEU A 304 -22.79 -7.16 -14.27
N GLU A 305 -24.04 -7.49 -14.62
CA GLU A 305 -25.03 -8.09 -13.72
C GLU A 305 -24.64 -9.51 -13.29
N ALA A 306 -23.78 -10.18 -14.04
CA ALA A 306 -23.32 -11.54 -13.74
C ALA A 306 -22.21 -11.56 -12.66
N TRP A 307 -21.87 -10.42 -12.06
CA TRP A 307 -20.78 -10.28 -11.11
C TRP A 307 -21.27 -9.70 -9.78
N THR A 308 -20.79 -10.30 -8.69
CA THR A 308 -21.02 -9.86 -7.31
C THR A 308 -19.69 -9.66 -6.60
N HIS A 309 -19.70 -8.86 -5.54
CA HIS A 309 -18.56 -8.82 -4.63
C HIS A 309 -18.41 -10.17 -3.90
N ALA A 310 -17.18 -10.48 -3.47
CA ALA A 310 -16.84 -11.71 -2.74
C ALA A 310 -16.17 -11.42 -1.39
N ARG A 311 -16.22 -10.17 -0.94
CA ARG A 311 -15.60 -9.68 0.29
C ARG A 311 -16.58 -8.78 1.02
N GLU A 312 -16.44 -8.77 2.35
CA GLU A 312 -17.23 -7.95 3.25
C GLU A 312 -17.06 -6.46 2.91
N TYR A 313 -18.16 -5.72 3.04
CA TYR A 313 -18.16 -4.28 2.83
C TYR A 313 -17.56 -3.56 4.04
N ILE A 314 -16.76 -2.52 3.77
CA ILE A 314 -16.19 -1.66 4.80
C ILE A 314 -16.88 -0.30 4.68
N ASN A 315 -17.68 0.07 5.69
CA ASN A 315 -18.41 1.34 5.70
C ASN A 315 -17.48 2.57 5.81
N ALA A 316 -17.99 3.80 5.76
CA ALA A 316 -17.22 5.03 5.85
C ALA A 316 -16.42 5.15 7.17
N ALA A 317 -16.94 4.59 8.26
CA ALA A 317 -16.29 4.54 9.57
C ALA A 317 -15.14 3.52 9.66
N GLY A 318 -15.00 2.61 8.70
CA GLY A 318 -13.97 1.57 8.68
C GLY A 318 -14.39 0.27 9.36
N LEU A 319 -15.69 0.07 9.58
CA LEU A 319 -16.28 -1.09 10.24
C LEU A 319 -16.86 -2.08 9.22
N THR A 320 -16.81 -3.36 9.58
CA THR A 320 -17.39 -4.50 8.85
C THR A 320 -18.64 -5.08 9.51
N ALA A 321 -18.81 -4.84 10.81
CA ALA A 321 -20.05 -5.00 11.55
C ALA A 321 -20.11 -3.89 12.61
N PHE A 322 -21.32 -3.45 12.96
CA PHE A 322 -21.50 -2.57 14.11
C PHE A 322 -21.42 -3.38 15.41
N PRO A 323 -20.94 -2.79 16.53
CA PRO A 323 -20.98 -3.44 17.83
C PRO A 323 -22.43 -3.79 18.21
N GLU A 324 -22.64 -4.99 18.72
CA GLU A 324 -23.95 -5.41 19.26
C GLU A 324 -24.07 -4.92 20.70
N VAL A 325 -25.04 -4.05 20.96
CA VAL A 325 -25.37 -3.53 22.30
C VAL A 325 -26.78 -3.96 22.64
N ASP A 326 -26.97 -4.44 23.87
CA ASP A 326 -28.30 -4.78 24.40
C ASP A 326 -29.06 -3.48 24.72
N GLU A 327 -30.24 -3.32 24.11
CA GLU A 327 -31.13 -2.17 24.33
C GLU A 327 -31.45 -2.00 25.82
N GLU A 328 -31.61 -3.10 26.58
CA GLU A 328 -31.93 -3.04 28.01
C GLU A 328 -30.73 -2.64 28.88
N ALA A 329 -29.50 -2.82 28.40
CA ALA A 329 -28.29 -2.49 29.14
C ALA A 329 -27.87 -1.03 28.98
N ASP A 330 -28.03 -0.47 27.78
CA ASP A 330 -27.62 0.89 27.43
C ASP A 330 -28.46 1.45 26.26
N GLU A 331 -29.65 1.97 26.57
CA GLU A 331 -30.60 2.52 25.60
C GLU A 331 -30.00 3.69 24.77
N GLU A 332 -29.16 4.53 25.37
CA GLU A 332 -28.53 5.68 24.71
C GLU A 332 -27.53 5.21 23.66
N ARG A 333 -26.61 4.31 24.05
CA ARG A 333 -25.63 3.74 23.13
C ARG A 333 -26.28 2.93 22.01
N TYR A 334 -27.36 2.19 22.31
CA TYR A 334 -28.13 1.47 21.30
C TYR A 334 -28.73 2.42 20.26
N ALA A 335 -29.38 3.51 20.70
CA ALA A 335 -29.96 4.51 19.81
C ALA A 335 -28.89 5.22 18.95
N GLU A 336 -27.71 5.50 19.50
CA GLU A 336 -26.58 6.05 18.75
C GLU A 336 -26.06 5.10 17.66
N ILE A 337 -25.89 3.82 17.98
CA ILE A 337 -25.46 2.81 17.01
C ILE A 337 -26.50 2.66 15.90
N GLN A 338 -27.79 2.63 16.24
CA GLN A 338 -28.86 2.55 15.26
C GLN A 338 -28.89 3.77 14.34
N ALA A 339 -28.67 4.97 14.87
CA ALA A 339 -28.55 6.19 14.07
C ALA A 339 -27.31 6.16 13.14
N LYS A 340 -26.18 5.60 13.61
CA LYS A 340 -25.00 5.38 12.77
C LYS A 340 -25.26 4.35 11.67
N MET A 341 -25.97 3.26 11.98
CA MET A 341 -26.39 2.22 11.02
C MET A 341 -27.30 2.78 9.94
N GLU A 342 -28.24 3.65 10.29
CA GLU A 342 -29.13 4.29 9.31
C GLU A 342 -28.35 5.27 8.40
N ARG A 343 -27.36 5.97 8.95
CA ARG A 343 -26.55 6.94 8.21
C ARG A 343 -25.55 6.27 7.24
N ASP A 344 -24.93 5.17 7.65
CA ASP A 344 -23.87 4.47 6.90
C ASP A 344 -24.01 2.95 7.04
N PRO A 345 -25.03 2.36 6.39
CA PRO A 345 -25.34 0.95 6.53
C PRO A 345 -24.23 0.07 5.95
N ILE A 346 -23.99 -1.06 6.61
CA ILE A 346 -23.08 -2.08 6.11
C ILE A 346 -23.83 -2.91 5.07
N LEU A 347 -23.29 -2.94 3.85
CA LEU A 347 -23.88 -3.66 2.73
C LEU A 347 -23.50 -5.14 2.75
N ASP A 348 -24.31 -5.96 2.07
CA ASP A 348 -24.05 -7.39 1.90
C ASP A 348 -22.70 -7.65 1.20
N ALA A 349 -22.01 -8.71 1.62
CA ALA A 349 -20.76 -9.17 1.01
C ALA A 349 -20.95 -9.59 -0.47
N THR A 350 -22.16 -10.05 -0.83
CA THR A 350 -22.54 -10.55 -2.16
C THR A 350 -23.27 -9.51 -3.02
N ARG A 351 -23.20 -8.22 -2.66
CA ARG A 351 -23.84 -7.14 -3.41
C ARG A 351 -23.42 -7.13 -4.90
N PRO A 352 -24.33 -6.78 -5.83
CA PRO A 352 -24.02 -6.73 -7.26
C PRO A 352 -23.13 -5.52 -7.59
N ILE A 353 -22.18 -5.70 -8.50
CA ILE A 353 -21.24 -4.63 -8.88
C ILE A 353 -21.88 -3.47 -9.66
N VAL A 354 -23.11 -3.66 -10.14
CA VAL A 354 -23.89 -2.66 -10.89
C VAL A 354 -24.42 -1.55 -9.98
N GLU A 355 -24.59 -1.85 -8.68
CA GLU A 355 -25.03 -0.88 -7.67
C GLU A 355 -23.87 -0.02 -7.14
N ASP A 356 -22.62 -0.28 -7.56
CA ASP A 356 -21.47 0.48 -7.12
C ASP A 356 -21.53 1.94 -7.62
N PRO A 357 -21.09 2.91 -6.80
CA PRO A 357 -21.18 4.34 -7.12
C PRO A 357 -20.30 4.73 -8.32
N GLU A 358 -20.86 5.54 -9.21
CA GLU A 358 -20.15 6.09 -10.37
C GLU A 358 -18.91 6.90 -9.97
N ILE A 359 -17.93 6.92 -10.88
CA ILE A 359 -16.69 7.70 -10.72
C ILE A 359 -16.98 9.17 -11.08
N PRO A 360 -16.29 10.16 -10.47
CA PRO A 360 -16.39 11.56 -10.88
C PRO A 360 -16.32 11.74 -12.41
N GLY A 361 -17.35 12.37 -12.97
CA GLY A 361 -17.56 12.48 -14.42
C GLY A 361 -18.65 11.58 -15.00
N GLY A 362 -19.35 10.80 -14.17
CA GLY A 362 -20.49 9.96 -14.59
C GLY A 362 -20.07 8.70 -15.35
N TYR A 363 -18.86 8.22 -15.10
CA TYR A 363 -18.34 7.01 -15.74
C TYR A 363 -18.61 5.79 -14.86
N PRO A 364 -18.94 4.62 -15.45
CA PRO A 364 -19.14 3.40 -14.69
C PRO A 364 -17.83 2.99 -13.99
N GLN A 365 -17.95 2.40 -12.81
CA GLN A 365 -16.80 1.92 -12.05
C GLN A 365 -16.10 0.72 -12.71
N TRP A 366 -16.85 -0.06 -13.48
CA TRP A 366 -16.41 -1.34 -14.01
C TRP A 366 -16.44 -1.38 -15.53
N THR A 367 -15.49 -2.09 -16.12
CA THR A 367 -15.51 -2.41 -17.55
C THR A 367 -15.21 -3.88 -17.76
N CYS A 368 -16.04 -4.56 -18.55
CA CYS A 368 -15.84 -5.96 -18.91
C CYS A 368 -15.47 -6.08 -20.39
N LYS A 369 -14.48 -6.92 -20.71
CA LYS A 369 -14.02 -7.18 -22.08
C LYS A 369 -13.64 -8.64 -22.23
N LEU A 370 -13.80 -9.17 -23.45
CA LEU A 370 -13.21 -10.45 -23.84
C LEU A 370 -11.80 -10.23 -24.40
N ALA A 371 -10.89 -11.12 -24.03
CA ALA A 371 -9.52 -11.18 -24.52
C ALA A 371 -9.19 -12.60 -25.03
N GLY A 372 -8.15 -12.70 -25.85
CA GLY A 372 -7.72 -13.97 -26.44
C GLY A 372 -8.63 -14.43 -27.58
N ASP A 373 -8.84 -15.74 -27.66
CA ASP A 373 -9.60 -16.37 -28.74
C ASP A 373 -11.10 -16.39 -28.42
N CYS A 374 -11.85 -15.52 -29.10
CA CYS A 374 -13.29 -15.37 -28.90
C CYS A 374 -14.12 -16.35 -29.76
N ALA A 375 -13.49 -17.24 -30.52
CA ALA A 375 -14.22 -18.22 -31.31
C ALA A 375 -14.80 -19.32 -30.41
N SER A 376 -15.98 -19.82 -30.80
CA SER A 376 -16.58 -21.02 -30.22
C SER A 376 -16.15 -22.23 -31.04
N TYR A 377 -15.72 -23.30 -30.36
CA TYR A 377 -15.21 -24.52 -30.98
C TYR A 377 -16.09 -25.73 -30.64
N GLY A 378 -16.29 -26.60 -31.63
CA GLY A 378 -17.07 -27.84 -31.47
C GLY A 378 -18.58 -27.64 -31.51
N SER A 379 -19.33 -28.74 -31.43
CA SER A 379 -20.80 -28.74 -31.31
C SER A 379 -21.30 -28.17 -29.99
N ASP A 380 -20.46 -28.22 -28.96
CA ASP A 380 -20.80 -27.89 -27.57
C ASP A 380 -20.47 -26.42 -27.24
N GLY A 381 -19.97 -25.64 -28.22
CA GLY A 381 -19.76 -24.20 -28.08
C GLY A 381 -18.65 -23.80 -27.11
N VAL A 382 -17.63 -24.65 -26.92
CA VAL A 382 -16.52 -24.36 -25.98
C VAL A 382 -15.74 -23.15 -26.48
N SER A 383 -15.69 -22.11 -25.66
CA SER A 383 -14.90 -20.91 -25.94
C SER A 383 -13.67 -20.88 -25.05
N TYR A 384 -12.52 -20.52 -25.63
CA TYR A 384 -11.28 -20.25 -24.89
C TYR A 384 -11.11 -18.77 -24.56
N ALA A 385 -12.17 -17.99 -24.74
CA ALA A 385 -12.18 -16.57 -24.43
C ALA A 385 -11.88 -16.34 -22.95
N VAL A 386 -11.11 -15.29 -22.70
CA VAL A 386 -10.76 -14.86 -21.36
C VAL A 386 -11.60 -13.63 -21.05
N VAL A 387 -12.44 -13.70 -20.02
CA VAL A 387 -13.21 -12.57 -19.55
C VAL A 387 -12.32 -11.73 -18.63
N VAL A 388 -12.22 -10.44 -18.93
CA VAL A 388 -11.39 -9.48 -18.18
C VAL A 388 -12.28 -8.37 -17.68
N VAL A 389 -12.44 -8.29 -16.37
CA VAL A 389 -13.15 -7.21 -15.68
C VAL A 389 -12.12 -6.29 -15.05
N LYS A 390 -12.23 -4.98 -15.31
CA LYS A 390 -11.31 -3.97 -14.79
C LYS A 390 -12.07 -2.99 -13.92
N ASN A 391 -11.48 -2.66 -12.79
CA ASN A 391 -11.97 -1.59 -11.93
C ASN A 391 -11.30 -0.25 -12.32
N LEU A 392 -12.11 0.76 -12.60
CA LEU A 392 -11.66 2.10 -12.98
C LEU A 392 -11.46 3.01 -11.76
N ARG A 393 -12.11 2.73 -10.63
CA ARG A 393 -11.94 3.44 -9.35
C ARG A 393 -10.60 3.10 -8.70
N TRP A 394 -10.13 1.86 -8.85
CA TRP A 394 -8.80 1.40 -8.46
C TRP A 394 -8.01 0.94 -9.69
N PRO A 395 -7.36 1.88 -10.41
CA PRO A 395 -6.55 1.53 -11.56
C PRO A 395 -5.47 0.51 -11.18
N GLY A 396 -5.57 -0.67 -11.77
CA GLY A 396 -4.68 -1.81 -11.46
C GLY A 396 -5.41 -3.04 -10.93
N ALA A 397 -6.64 -2.90 -10.43
CA ALA A 397 -7.48 -4.04 -10.06
C ALA A 397 -8.09 -4.68 -11.31
N VAL A 398 -7.80 -5.97 -11.49
CA VAL A 398 -8.29 -6.77 -12.61
C VAL A 398 -8.72 -8.14 -12.13
N THR A 399 -9.87 -8.57 -12.62
CA THR A 399 -10.40 -9.92 -12.45
C THR A 399 -10.38 -10.63 -13.79
N VAL A 400 -9.82 -11.82 -13.81
CA VAL A 400 -9.70 -12.64 -15.01
C VAL A 400 -10.42 -13.97 -14.79
N TYR A 401 -11.23 -14.36 -15.76
CA TYR A 401 -11.95 -15.64 -15.75
C TYR A 401 -11.76 -16.41 -17.06
N GLN A 402 -11.46 -17.70 -16.95
CA GLN A 402 -11.44 -18.63 -18.07
C GLN A 402 -11.67 -20.06 -17.55
N ASN A 403 -12.55 -20.83 -18.21
CA ASN A 403 -12.73 -22.27 -17.96
C ASN A 403 -12.85 -22.62 -16.46
N LYS A 404 -13.77 -21.96 -15.75
CA LYS A 404 -14.03 -22.16 -14.30
C LYS A 404 -12.90 -21.73 -13.37
N LYS A 405 -11.84 -21.08 -13.88
CA LYS A 405 -10.78 -20.50 -13.07
C LYS A 405 -10.94 -18.99 -13.01
N LEU A 406 -10.96 -18.47 -11.79
CA LEU A 406 -11.09 -17.06 -11.47
C LEU A 406 -9.81 -16.58 -10.76
N THR A 407 -9.29 -15.42 -11.16
CA THR A 407 -8.14 -14.80 -10.50
C THR A 407 -8.39 -13.30 -10.34
N ASN A 408 -8.32 -12.81 -9.11
CA ASN A 408 -8.37 -11.40 -8.75
C ASN A 408 -6.95 -10.92 -8.41
N VAL A 409 -6.47 -9.88 -9.09
CA VAL A 409 -5.13 -9.32 -8.83
C VAL A 409 -5.16 -7.80 -8.87
N TYR A 410 -4.37 -7.17 -7.99
CA TYR A 410 -4.12 -5.74 -8.03
C TYR A 410 -2.66 -5.44 -8.41
N ILE A 411 -2.43 -4.60 -9.42
CA ILE A 411 -1.09 -4.12 -9.79
C ILE A 411 -1.16 -2.61 -10.03
N GLY A 412 -0.65 -1.82 -9.08
CA GLY A 412 -0.75 -0.36 -9.18
C GLY A 412 -0.16 0.39 -7.99
N TYR A 413 -0.44 1.68 -7.90
CA TYR A 413 0.12 2.57 -6.86
C TYR A 413 -0.67 2.60 -5.54
N GLY A 414 -1.82 1.92 -5.47
CA GLY A 414 -2.71 2.01 -4.31
C GLY A 414 -3.38 3.38 -4.17
N ILE A 415 -3.65 4.07 -5.28
CA ILE A 415 -4.32 5.38 -5.30
C ILE A 415 -5.65 5.25 -6.03
N GLN A 416 -6.73 5.66 -5.37
CA GLN A 416 -8.07 5.69 -5.94
C GLN A 416 -8.18 6.79 -7.02
N ALA A 417 -8.79 6.44 -8.15
CA ALA A 417 -9.10 7.36 -9.23
C ALA A 417 -10.24 8.31 -8.84
N GLY A 418 -10.23 9.51 -9.42
CA GLY A 418 -11.25 10.53 -9.13
C GLY A 418 -11.10 11.20 -7.76
N LEU A 419 -10.10 10.83 -6.95
CA LEU A 419 -9.76 11.59 -5.74
C LEU A 419 -9.38 13.03 -6.09
N ASN A 420 -9.86 13.96 -5.27
CA ASN A 420 -9.55 15.38 -5.39
C ASN A 420 -8.02 15.56 -5.53
N PRO A 421 -7.55 16.25 -6.59
CA PRO A 421 -6.12 16.52 -6.76
C PRO A 421 -5.56 17.44 -5.66
N PHE A 422 -6.41 18.20 -4.96
CA PHE A 422 -5.98 19.13 -3.92
C PHE A 422 -5.71 18.41 -2.59
N PHE A 423 -4.45 18.47 -2.16
CA PHE A 423 -3.96 18.09 -0.84
C PHE A 423 -3.08 19.26 -0.37
N PRO A 424 -3.40 19.95 0.74
CA PRO A 424 -3.90 19.39 2.01
C PRO A 424 -5.39 19.65 2.31
N VAL A 425 -5.93 18.84 3.23
CA VAL A 425 -7.25 19.06 3.85
C VAL A 425 -7.22 20.35 4.68
N ALA A 426 -8.34 21.08 4.74
CA ALA A 426 -8.46 22.25 5.61
C ALA A 426 -8.25 21.84 7.08
N PRO A 427 -7.60 22.68 7.91
CA PRO A 427 -7.58 22.48 9.35
C PRO A 427 -8.99 22.34 9.93
N GLU A 428 -9.09 21.66 11.06
CA GLU A 428 -10.35 21.61 11.82
C GLU A 428 -10.70 23.01 12.34
N ASP A 429 -12.00 23.24 12.53
CA ASP A 429 -12.49 24.49 13.08
C ASP A 429 -11.97 24.70 14.51
N VAL A 430 -11.72 25.95 14.87
CA VAL A 430 -11.34 26.30 16.24
C VAL A 430 -12.53 25.99 17.14
N GLN A 431 -12.26 25.40 18.31
CA GLN A 431 -13.30 25.14 19.31
C GLN A 431 -14.01 26.44 19.69
N ASP A 432 -15.33 26.37 19.82
CA ASP A 432 -16.11 27.49 20.33
C ASP A 432 -15.70 27.79 21.78
N ASP A 433 -15.72 29.07 22.13
CA ASP A 433 -15.50 29.50 23.51
C ASP A 433 -16.59 28.91 24.42
N PRO A 434 -16.27 28.53 25.67
CA PRO A 434 -17.27 28.04 26.60
C PRO A 434 -18.35 29.11 26.84
N GLU A 435 -19.58 28.68 27.10
CA GLU A 435 -20.64 29.61 27.49
C GLU A 435 -20.23 30.35 28.79
N ASP A 436 -20.34 31.68 28.78
CA ASP A 436 -20.04 32.51 29.95
C ASP A 436 -20.95 32.12 31.12
N LEU A 437 -20.37 32.05 32.32
CA LEU A 437 -21.15 31.81 33.54
C LEU A 437 -22.12 32.98 33.75
N GLU A 438 -23.37 32.68 34.11
CA GLU A 438 -24.32 33.69 34.55
C GLU A 438 -23.71 34.47 35.73
N GLU A 439 -23.62 35.80 35.61
CA GLU A 439 -23.15 36.67 36.67
C GLU A 439 -24.01 36.46 37.93
N GLN A 440 -23.45 35.74 38.90
CA GLN A 440 -24.07 35.64 40.22
C GLN A 440 -23.95 37.02 40.89
N PRO A 441 -25.01 37.50 41.56
CA PRO A 441 -24.92 38.73 42.33
C PRO A 441 -23.77 38.61 43.33
N GLU A 442 -23.02 39.70 43.51
CA GLU A 442 -21.95 39.75 44.51
C GLU A 442 -22.49 39.24 45.85
N PRO A 443 -21.78 38.33 46.54
CA PRO A 443 -22.18 37.89 47.86
C PRO A 443 -22.13 39.10 48.79
N GLN A 444 -23.25 39.80 48.93
CA GLN A 444 -23.41 40.79 49.97
C GLN A 444 -23.38 40.01 51.29
N PRO A 445 -22.40 40.25 52.18
CA PRO A 445 -22.50 39.72 53.53
C PRO A 445 -23.83 40.23 54.09
N GLN A 446 -24.68 39.30 54.52
CA GLN A 446 -25.88 39.68 55.26
C GLN A 446 -25.40 40.42 56.52
N ASP A 447 -26.01 41.57 56.81
CA ASP A 447 -25.63 42.48 57.91
C ASP A 447 -25.54 41.81 59.30
N GLU A 448 -25.94 40.54 59.44
CA GLU A 448 -25.86 39.77 60.68
C GLU A 448 -24.43 39.37 61.07
N GLU A 449 -23.47 39.22 60.15
CA GLU A 449 -22.07 38.89 60.51
C GLU A 449 -21.23 40.11 60.95
N LEU A 450 -21.78 41.33 60.83
CA LEU A 450 -21.13 42.56 61.29
C LEU A 450 -21.54 42.96 62.72
N SER A 451 -22.45 42.22 63.37
CA SER A 451 -23.02 42.60 64.67
C SER A 451 -22.34 41.96 65.90
N ASP A 452 -21.52 40.92 65.74
CA ASP A 452 -21.04 40.11 66.88
C ASP A 452 -19.65 40.53 67.44
N GLY A 453 -19.17 41.73 67.11
CA GLY A 453 -17.76 42.09 67.35
C GLY A 453 -17.45 43.24 68.30
N ALA A 454 -18.42 44.00 68.84
CA ALA A 454 -18.07 45.25 69.53
C ALA A 454 -19.09 45.78 70.55
N SER A 455 -19.49 44.99 71.54
CA SER A 455 -19.97 45.54 72.83
C SER A 455 -20.27 44.44 73.85
N GLN A 456 -19.24 43.76 74.35
CA GLN A 456 -19.29 43.09 75.64
C GLN A 456 -17.85 42.79 76.07
N GLU A 457 -17.25 43.71 76.82
CA GLU A 457 -16.38 43.41 77.96
C GLU A 457 -15.87 44.72 78.61
N ASN A 458 -15.91 44.72 79.94
CA ASN A 458 -15.31 45.63 80.92
C ASN A 458 -16.15 46.82 81.39
N ASP A 459 -16.92 46.58 82.45
CA ASP A 459 -17.09 47.53 83.57
C ASP A 459 -17.52 46.76 84.84
N GLU A 460 -16.63 45.92 85.37
CA GLU A 460 -16.66 45.47 86.78
C GLU A 460 -15.23 45.23 87.26
N GLU A 461 -14.54 46.28 87.72
CA GLU A 461 -13.52 46.25 88.78
C GLU A 461 -12.99 47.68 89.02
N ASP A 462 -13.55 48.38 90.02
CA ASP A 462 -12.77 49.13 91.02
C ASP A 462 -13.70 49.80 92.03
N ALA A 463 -13.97 49.08 93.12
CA ALA A 463 -14.47 49.63 94.36
C ALA A 463 -13.40 49.41 95.43
N GLU A 464 -12.65 50.46 95.74
CA GLU A 464 -12.13 50.88 97.06
C GLU A 464 -10.79 51.63 96.93
N SER A 465 -10.81 52.96 97.07
CA SER A 465 -9.93 53.68 98.01
C SER A 465 -10.18 55.20 98.03
N GLU A 466 -10.42 55.69 99.26
CA GLU A 466 -10.08 57.03 99.81
C GLU A 466 -10.91 58.22 99.30
N GLU A 467 -11.87 58.77 100.06
CA GLU A 467 -11.74 59.65 101.25
C GLU A 467 -10.87 60.91 101.05
N ASP A 468 -11.46 62.05 101.46
CA ASP A 468 -10.93 63.43 101.59
C ASP A 468 -10.81 64.26 100.29
N GLU A 469 -11.27 65.51 100.17
CA GLU A 469 -11.52 66.56 101.16
C GLU A 469 -12.76 67.42 100.77
N GLY A 470 -13.38 68.03 101.77
CA GLY A 470 -14.38 69.08 101.60
C GLY A 470 -13.81 70.48 101.34
N GLU A 471 -14.73 71.44 101.34
CA GLU A 471 -14.57 72.90 101.11
C GLU A 471 -14.46 73.27 99.62
N ASN A 472 -15.48 73.88 98.99
CA ASN A 472 -16.20 75.10 99.41
C ASN A 472 -17.52 75.27 98.63
#